data_AF-A0A1M5I5I3-F1
#
_entry.id   AF-A0A1M5I5I3-F1
#
_cell.length_a   1.000
_cell.length_b   1.000
_cell.length_c   1.000
_cell.angle_alpha   90.00
_cell.angle_beta   90.00
_cell.angle_gamma   90.00
#
_symmetry.space_group_name_H-M   'P 1'
#
loop_
_entity.id
_entity.type
_entity.pdbx_description
1 polymer ?
#
loop_
_entity_poly.entity_id
_entity_poly.type
_entity_poly.pdbx_seq_one_letter_code
_entity_poly.pdbx_strand_id
1 'polypeptide(L)'
;MKEYWDAFVQFLKEYNMTKAGEAIRNVDWGRVLEQPVFWIAVVVFLGWVFWKKAFKSLLVVCSIVAFIFLLQHTLPPAGQPMTLEKLVPFAGGCLGILAVNVYFLIIRSD
;
A
#
# COMPACT_ATOMS: atom_id res chain seq x y z
N MET A 1 -2.85 -3.78 27.20
CA MET A 1 -2.65 -4.50 25.93
C MET A 1 -3.96 -4.89 25.24
N LYS A 2 -4.91 -5.56 25.91
CA LYS A 2 -6.22 -5.90 25.32
C LYS A 2 -7.01 -4.68 24.81
N GLU A 3 -6.99 -3.59 25.57
CA GLU A 3 -7.72 -2.36 25.23
C GLU A 3 -7.19 -1.65 23.97
N TYR A 4 -5.86 -1.57 23.80
CA TYR A 4 -5.23 -1.06 22.57
C TYR A 4 -5.44 -1.99 21.38
N TRP A 5 -5.52 -3.30 21.62
CA TRP A 5 -5.84 -4.29 20.60
C TRP A 5 -7.29 -4.15 20.14
N ASP A 6 -8.23 -4.02 21.07
CA ASP A 6 -9.66 -3.84 20.76
C ASP A 6 -9.91 -2.49 20.07
N ALA A 7 -9.25 -1.42 20.49
CA ALA A 7 -9.31 -0.12 19.80
C ALA A 7 -8.71 -0.17 18.38
N PHE A 8 -7.62 -0.91 18.18
CA PHE A 8 -7.03 -1.14 16.86
C PHE A 8 -7.94 -1.98 15.96
N VAL A 9 -8.56 -3.03 16.51
CA VAL A 9 -9.54 -3.89 15.81
C VAL A 9 -10.81 -3.10 15.47
N GLN A 10 -11.25 -2.22 16.36
CA GLN A 10 -12.41 -1.35 16.14
C GLN A 10 -12.09 -0.27 15.08
N PHE A 11 -10.91 0.33 15.13
CA PHE A 11 -10.43 1.24 14.08
C PHE A 11 -10.36 0.55 12.71
N LEU A 12 -9.89 -0.70 12.64
CA LEU A 12 -9.90 -1.50 11.41
C LEU A 12 -11.31 -1.87 10.91
N LYS A 13 -12.27 -2.06 11.82
CA LYS A 13 -13.68 -2.30 11.49
C LYS A 13 -14.40 -1.05 10.98
N GLU A 14 -14.05 0.11 11.54
CA GLU A 14 -14.72 1.39 11.28
C GLU A 14 -14.10 2.14 10.10
N TYR A 15 -12.80 1.90 9.84
CA TYR A 15 -12.18 2.26 8.57
C TYR A 15 -12.86 1.46 7.47
N ASN A 16 -13.52 2.17 6.56
CA ASN A 16 -14.32 1.63 5.47
C ASN A 16 -13.41 1.00 4.39
N MET A 17 -12.58 0.03 4.78
CA MET A 17 -11.69 -0.78 3.95
C MET A 17 -12.47 -1.43 2.80
N THR A 18 -13.77 -1.63 2.96
CA THR A 18 -14.70 -2.08 1.93
C THR A 18 -14.74 -1.12 0.75
N LYS A 19 -14.92 0.19 0.98
CA LYS A 19 -14.94 1.19 -0.10
C LYS A 19 -13.57 1.39 -0.74
N ALA A 20 -12.50 1.41 0.05
CA ALA A 20 -11.14 1.55 -0.47
C ALA A 20 -10.70 0.31 -1.27
N GLY A 21 -11.02 -0.89 -0.76
CA GLY A 21 -10.76 -2.16 -1.42
C GLY A 21 -11.58 -2.33 -2.70
N GLU A 22 -12.86 -1.96 -2.70
CA GLU A 22 -13.69 -1.93 -3.91
C GLU A 22 -13.17 -0.93 -4.93
N ALA A 23 -12.77 0.27 -4.51
CA ALA A 23 -12.20 1.27 -5.41
C ALA A 23 -10.91 0.76 -6.06
N ILE A 24 -9.98 0.19 -5.29
CA ILE A 24 -8.71 -0.35 -5.80
C ILE A 24 -8.94 -1.60 -6.68
N ARG A 25 -9.95 -2.43 -6.35
CA ARG A 25 -10.28 -3.65 -7.10
C ARG A 25 -10.99 -3.35 -8.41
N ASN A 26 -11.75 -2.26 -8.47
CA ASN A 26 -12.39 -1.78 -9.70
C ASN A 26 -11.43 -1.03 -10.63
N VAL A 27 -10.18 -0.76 -10.21
CA VAL A 27 -9.15 -0.25 -11.12
C VAL A 27 -8.66 -1.41 -11.99
N ASP A 28 -8.90 -1.27 -13.29
CA ASP A 28 -8.31 -2.15 -14.30
C ASP A 28 -6.85 -1.74 -14.54
N TRP A 29 -5.96 -2.35 -13.76
CA TRP A 29 -4.52 -2.09 -13.83
C TRP A 29 -3.93 -2.48 -15.19
N GLY A 30 -4.49 -3.48 -15.88
CA GLY A 30 -4.06 -3.84 -17.23
C GLY A 30 -4.30 -2.68 -18.19
N ARG A 31 -5.52 -2.13 -18.18
CA ARG A 31 -5.86 -0.96 -18.99
C ARG A 31 -5.03 0.27 -18.65
N VAL A 32 -4.67 0.49 -17.37
CA VAL A 32 -3.80 1.59 -16.93
C VAL A 32 -2.38 1.43 -17.48
N LEU A 33 -1.82 0.23 -17.41
CA LEU A 33 -0.48 -0.08 -17.92
C LEU A 33 -0.39 -0.02 -19.45
N GLU A 34 -1.50 -0.21 -20.15
CA GLU A 34 -1.57 -0.05 -21.61
C GLU A 34 -1.66 1.43 -22.04
N GLN A 35 -2.01 2.36 -21.14
CA GLN A 35 -2.09 3.78 -21.50
C GLN A 35 -0.70 4.38 -21.74
N PRO A 36 -0.43 4.97 -22.93
CA PRO A 36 0.84 5.64 -23.19
C PRO A 36 1.12 6.78 -22.20
N VAL A 37 0.06 7.47 -21.77
CA VAL A 37 0.14 8.59 -20.80
C VAL A 37 0.72 8.13 -19.46
N PHE A 38 0.41 6.90 -19.02
CA PHE A 38 0.97 6.34 -17.79
C PHE A 38 2.50 6.23 -17.88
N TRP A 39 3.01 5.70 -19.00
CA TRP A 39 4.45 5.56 -19.21
C TRP A 39 5.17 6.90 -19.33
N ILE A 40 4.54 7.89 -19.97
CA ILE A 40 5.07 9.26 -20.00
C ILE A 40 5.19 9.80 -18.58
N ALA A 41 4.16 9.66 -17.74
CA ALA A 41 4.19 10.09 -16.36
C ALA A 41 5.28 9.37 -15.55
N VAL A 42 5.44 8.06 -15.73
CA VAL A 42 6.50 7.26 -15.09
C VAL A 42 7.89 7.75 -15.50
N VAL A 43 8.13 7.97 -16.79
CA VAL A 43 9.43 8.46 -17.30
C VAL A 43 9.73 9.85 -16.77
N VAL A 44 8.76 10.77 -16.76
CA VAL A 44 8.91 12.12 -16.22
C VAL A 44 9.21 12.07 -14.72
N PHE A 45 8.48 11.24 -13.96
CA PHE A 45 8.71 11.07 -12.53
C PHE A 45 10.09 10.49 -12.24
N LEU A 46 10.50 9.43 -12.94
CA LEU A 46 11.83 8.84 -12.78
C LEU A 46 12.93 9.83 -13.15
N GLY A 47 12.78 10.55 -14.27
CA GLY A 47 13.71 11.60 -14.68
C GLY A 47 13.86 12.68 -13.60
N TRP A 48 12.75 13.13 -13.01
CA TRP A 48 12.77 14.07 -11.88
C TRP A 48 13.46 13.50 -10.65
N VAL A 49 13.19 12.23 -10.30
CA VAL A 49 13.83 11.55 -9.17
C VAL A 49 15.35 11.49 -9.36
N PHE A 50 15.83 11.09 -10.53
CA PHE A 50 17.26 11.04 -10.81
C PHE A 50 17.90 12.43 -10.80
N TRP A 51 17.23 13.44 -11.38
CA TRP A 51 17.73 14.80 -11.40
C TRP A 51 17.83 15.40 -10.00
N LYS A 52 16.78 15.27 -9.19
CA LYS A 52 16.74 15.81 -7.81
C LYS A 52 17.37 14.88 -6.78
N LYS A 53 17.88 13.71 -7.19
CA LYS A 53 18.34 12.63 -6.30
C LYS A 53 17.30 12.28 -5.23
N ALA A 54 16.01 12.38 -5.58
CA ALA A 54 14.88 12.22 -4.68
C ALA A 54 14.51 10.73 -4.46
N PHE A 55 15.50 9.88 -4.17
CA PHE A 55 15.30 8.43 -4.01
C PHE A 55 14.34 8.09 -2.86
N LYS A 56 14.22 8.98 -1.86
CA LYS A 56 13.20 8.86 -0.79
C LYS A 56 11.78 8.89 -1.37
N SER A 57 11.51 9.72 -2.37
CA SER A 57 10.20 9.78 -3.05
C SER A 57 9.91 8.52 -3.85
N LEU A 58 10.94 7.91 -4.47
CA LEU A 58 10.81 6.62 -5.16
C LEU A 58 10.41 5.51 -4.20
N LEU A 59 11.02 5.46 -3.01
CA LEU A 59 10.67 4.48 -1.98
C LEU A 59 9.20 4.58 -1.55
N VAL A 60 8.69 5.81 -1.38
CA VAL A 60 7.27 6.03 -1.04
C VAL A 60 6.37 5.50 -2.14
N VAL A 61 6.66 5.79 -3.41
CA VAL A 61 5.87 5.27 -4.55
C VAL A 61 5.92 3.75 -4.61
N CYS A 62 7.09 3.13 -4.46
CA CYS A 62 7.22 1.68 -4.40
C CYS A 62 6.43 1.07 -3.23
N SER A 63 6.39 1.76 -2.10
CA SER A 63 5.64 1.32 -0.91
C SER A 63 4.13 1.39 -1.13
N ILE A 64 3.64 2.41 -1.83
CA ILE A 64 2.23 2.52 -2.23
C ILE A 64 1.86 1.36 -3.16
N VAL A 65 2.69 1.05 -4.16
CA VAL A 65 2.46 -0.08 -5.07
C VAL A 65 2.46 -1.41 -4.31
N ALA A 66 3.44 -1.63 -3.42
CA ALA A 66 3.49 -2.82 -2.58
C ALA A 66 2.27 -2.96 -1.67
N PHE A 67 1.79 -1.84 -1.11
CA PHE A 67 0.59 -1.81 -0.28
C PHE A 67 -0.68 -2.13 -1.09
N ILE A 68 -0.82 -1.57 -2.30
CA ILE A 68 -1.93 -1.90 -3.20
C ILE A 68 -1.93 -3.40 -3.53
N PHE A 69 -0.77 -3.97 -3.84
CA PHE A 69 -0.64 -5.40 -4.14
C PHE A 69 -0.99 -6.27 -2.91
N LEU A 70 -0.54 -5.86 -1.72
CA LEU A 70 -0.90 -6.51 -0.46
C LEU A 70 -2.42 -6.50 -0.24
N LEU A 71 -3.07 -5.36 -0.44
CA LEU A 71 -4.52 -5.23 -0.31
C LEU A 71 -5.26 -6.16 -1.29
N GLN A 72 -4.84 -6.22 -2.55
CA GLN A 72 -5.44 -7.13 -3.53
C GLN A 72 -5.31 -8.60 -3.15
N HIS A 73 -4.19 -8.98 -2.52
CA HIS A 73 -3.93 -10.38 -2.17
C HIS A 73 -4.61 -10.84 -0.87
N THR A 74 -4.92 -9.89 0.01
CA THR A 74 -5.37 -10.17 1.39
C THR A 74 -6.80 -9.74 1.68
N LEU A 75 -7.35 -8.74 0.99
CA LEU A 75 -8.72 -8.31 1.21
C LEU A 75 -9.70 -9.27 0.52
N PRO A 76 -10.66 -9.85 1.27
CA PRO A 76 -11.75 -10.61 0.67
C PRO A 76 -12.74 -9.68 -0.06
N PRO A 77 -13.61 -10.24 -0.92
CA PRO A 77 -14.72 -9.50 -1.51
C PRO A 77 -15.59 -8.82 -0.44
N ALA A 78 -16.16 -7.66 -0.78
CA ALA A 78 -17.03 -6.90 0.11
C ALA A 78 -18.15 -7.78 0.69
N GLY A 79 -18.36 -7.69 2.00
CA GLY A 79 -19.36 -8.48 2.73
C GLY A 79 -18.88 -9.84 3.23
N GLN A 80 -17.66 -10.30 2.87
CA GLN A 80 -17.08 -11.51 3.45
C GLN A 80 -16.15 -11.19 4.63
N PRO A 81 -16.22 -11.97 5.72
CA PRO A 81 -15.31 -11.80 6.84
C PRO A 81 -13.88 -12.14 6.42
N MET A 82 -12.92 -11.35 6.91
CA MET A 82 -11.50 -11.60 6.72
C MET A 82 -11.10 -12.85 7.50
N THR A 83 -10.61 -13.87 6.80
CA THR A 83 -10.14 -15.10 7.46
C THR A 83 -8.83 -14.84 8.20
N LEU A 84 -8.60 -15.56 9.29
CA LEU A 84 -7.38 -15.42 10.10
C LEU A 84 -6.11 -15.68 9.27
N GLU A 85 -6.20 -16.59 8.29
CA GLU A 85 -5.14 -16.91 7.33
C GLU A 85 -4.73 -15.74 6.43
N LYS A 86 -5.64 -14.80 6.14
CA LYS A 86 -5.37 -13.59 5.34
C LYS A 86 -5.02 -12.39 6.21
N LEU A 87 -5.42 -12.42 7.48
CA LEU A 87 -5.12 -11.38 8.46
C LEU A 87 -3.63 -11.35 8.82
N VAL A 88 -3.00 -12.50 8.99
CA VAL A 88 -1.56 -12.61 9.29
C VAL A 88 -0.67 -12.03 8.17
N PRO A 89 -0.79 -12.42 6.89
CA PRO A 89 0.00 -11.83 5.82
C PRO A 89 -0.32 -10.36 5.58
N PHE A 90 -1.56 -9.91 5.82
CA PHE A 90 -1.92 -8.50 5.77
C PHE A 90 -1.19 -7.68 6.84
N ALA A 91 -1.33 -8.07 8.10
CA ALA A 91 -0.69 -7.38 9.21
C ALA A 91 0.85 -7.44 9.09
N GLY A 92 1.40 -8.60 8.74
CA GLY A 92 2.83 -8.80 8.55
C GLY A 92 3.40 -7.97 7.40
N GLY A 93 2.71 -7.92 6.26
CA GLY A 93 3.16 -7.10 5.13
C GLY A 93 2.98 -5.60 5.36
N CYS A 94 1.93 -5.16 6.05
CA CYS A 94 1.80 -3.77 6.52
C CYS A 94 2.96 -3.38 7.45
N LEU A 95 3.29 -4.22 8.43
CA LEU A 95 4.42 -4.02 9.33
C LEU A 95 5.75 -4.01 8.57
N GLY A 96 5.92 -4.89 7.58
CA GLY A 96 7.11 -4.94 6.73
C GLY A 96 7.29 -3.66 5.92
N ILE A 97 6.24 -3.20 5.24
CA ILE A 97 6.25 -1.93 4.49
C ILE A 97 6.58 -0.77 5.44
N LEU A 98 5.96 -0.72 6.61
CA LEU A 98 6.20 0.31 7.60
C LEU A 98 7.66 0.29 8.10
N ALA A 99 8.20 -0.89 8.43
CA ALA A 99 9.57 -1.05 8.87
C ALA A 99 10.58 -0.59 7.82
N VAL A 100 10.37 -0.95 6.55
CA VAL A 100 11.21 -0.49 5.43
C VAL A 100 11.17 1.03 5.31
N ASN A 101 9.98 1.64 5.36
CA ASN A 101 9.85 3.09 5.26
C ASN A 101 10.52 3.80 6.45
N VAL A 102 10.27 3.35 7.69
CA VAL A 102 10.91 3.92 8.88
C VAL A 102 12.43 3.80 8.79
N TYR A 103 12.96 2.64 8.40
CA TYR A 103 14.40 2.46 8.30
C TYR A 103 15.04 3.39 7.27
N PHE A 104 14.52 3.45 6.04
CA PHE A 104 15.15 4.23 4.98
C PHE A 104 14.81 5.72 5.00
N LEU A 105 13.62 6.12 5.51
CA LEU A 105 13.20 7.52 5.56
C LEU A 105 13.57 8.23 6.86
N ILE A 106 13.75 7.50 7.96
CA ILE A 106 14.05 8.08 9.27
C ILE A 106 15.44 7.66 9.75
N ILE A 107 15.73 6.36 9.82
CA ILE A 107 16.97 5.88 10.46
C ILE A 107 18.21 6.09 9.60
N ARG A 108 18.14 5.72 8.32
CA ARG A 108 19.23 5.85 7.33
C ARG A 108 19.19 7.18 6.57
N SER A 109 18.29 8.05 6.97
CA SER A 109 18.09 9.37 6.39
C SER A 109 19.16 10.38 6.82
N ASP A 110 19.84 10.08 7.92
CA ASP A 110 21.00 10.77 8.49
C ASP A 110 22.30 10.01 8.17
#